data_AF-A0A7J3VNL3-F1
#
_entry.id   AF-A0A7J3VNL3-F1
#
_cell.length_a   1.000
_cell.length_b   1.000
_cell.length_c   1.000
_cell.angle_alpha   90.00
_cell.angle_beta   90.00
_cell.angle_gamma   90.00
#
_symmetry.space_group_name_H-M   'P 1'
#
loop_
_entity.id
_entity.type
_entity.pdbx_description
1 polymer ?
#
loop_
_entity_poly.entity_id
_entity_poly.type
_entity_poly.pdbx_seq_one_letter_code
_entity_poly.pdbx_strand_id
1 'polypeptide(L)'
;MVMSGSSTDSIDAKALLYSVIEKLGRDELRRDLARDSRRAVSTIMHSCMKELNSMNGDKDKDVILRLVTALMHYLLTECMIQSERKIQVDDAMLDLVIPSMRVLRSKPENTLIIFIARGDEMHSLNYRLERVYALYPNVNAWTIIVGDVDDTSITGNVRIYMMDEYVHKRSKSRSSTIIPLSSIIEDIREFMNSRGIRPFNIVA
;
A
#
# COMPACT_ATOMS: atom_id res chain seq x y z
N MET A 1 17.26 -2.51 43.97
CA MET A 1 18.09 -2.16 42.81
C MET A 1 17.18 -2.19 41.61
N VAL A 2 16.89 -1.02 41.02
CA VAL A 2 15.80 -0.81 40.07
C VAL A 2 16.11 -1.51 38.74
N MET A 3 15.19 -2.36 38.31
CA MET A 3 15.10 -2.86 36.93
C MET A 3 14.64 -1.69 36.05
N SER A 4 15.56 -1.01 35.40
CA SER A 4 15.26 -0.12 34.29
C SER A 4 14.86 -0.97 33.09
N GLY A 5 13.57 -1.28 32.98
CA GLY A 5 12.99 -1.69 31.71
C GLY A 5 13.02 -0.49 30.76
N SER A 6 13.92 -0.51 29.78
CA SER A 6 13.80 0.38 28.63
C SER A 6 12.60 -0.10 27.81
N SER A 7 11.43 0.48 28.06
CA SER A 7 10.34 0.49 27.09
C SER A 7 10.84 1.28 25.89
N THR A 8 11.42 0.60 24.90
CA THR A 8 11.52 1.14 23.56
C THR A 8 10.10 1.37 23.08
N ASP A 9 9.61 2.61 23.19
CA ASP A 9 8.33 3.00 22.59
C ASP A 9 8.41 2.66 21.10
N SER A 10 7.72 1.59 20.70
CA SER A 10 7.65 1.18 19.31
C SER A 10 7.10 2.36 18.51
N ILE A 11 7.82 2.79 17.47
CA ILE A 11 7.42 3.95 16.66
C ILE A 11 5.97 3.77 16.18
N ASP A 12 5.09 4.71 16.57
CA ASP A 12 3.72 4.78 16.06
C ASP A 12 3.74 5.36 14.64
N ALA A 13 3.71 4.46 13.66
CA ALA A 13 3.72 4.80 12.25
C ALA A 13 2.54 5.67 11.82
N LYS A 14 1.38 5.56 12.49
CA LYS A 14 0.20 6.39 12.18
C LYS A 14 0.44 7.80 12.71
N ALA A 15 0.87 7.96 13.95
CA ALA A 15 1.19 9.26 14.53
C ALA A 15 2.26 9.98 13.69
N LEU A 16 3.31 9.25 13.29
CA LEU A 16 4.34 9.76 12.37
C LEU A 16 3.72 10.27 11.06
N LEU A 17 2.93 9.45 10.36
CA LEU A 17 2.31 9.83 9.09
C LEU A 17 1.49 11.12 9.22
N TYR A 18 0.62 11.19 10.22
CA TYR A 18 -0.23 12.37 10.41
C TYR A 18 0.60 13.60 10.82
N SER A 19 1.66 13.44 11.60
CA SER A 19 2.58 14.55 11.90
C SER A 19 3.24 15.10 10.62
N VAL A 20 3.62 14.23 9.69
CA VAL A 20 4.18 14.63 8.38
C VAL A 20 3.13 15.32 7.52
N ILE A 21 1.90 14.80 7.46
CA ILE A 21 0.80 15.44 6.73
C ILE A 21 0.52 16.85 7.25
N GLU A 22 0.50 17.04 8.57
CA GLU A 22 0.31 18.36 9.17
C GLU A 22 1.47 19.31 8.83
N LYS A 23 2.72 18.86 8.92
CA LYS A 23 3.90 19.66 8.55
C LYS A 23 3.90 20.06 7.07
N LEU A 24 3.41 19.19 6.19
CA LEU A 24 3.32 19.44 4.74
C LEU A 24 2.11 20.29 4.34
N GLY A 25 1.15 20.49 5.24
CA GLY A 25 -0.10 21.20 4.95
C GLY A 25 -1.13 20.28 4.29
N ARG A 26 -2.15 19.88 5.06
CA ARG A 26 -3.21 18.96 4.61
C ARG A 26 -3.92 19.45 3.34
N ASP A 27 -4.31 20.72 3.29
CA ASP A 27 -5.04 21.29 2.16
C ASP A 27 -4.18 21.35 0.88
N GLU A 28 -2.88 21.58 1.03
CA GLU A 28 -1.94 21.56 -0.09
C GLU A 28 -1.76 20.15 -0.63
N LEU A 29 -1.55 19.17 0.24
CA LEU A 29 -1.48 17.76 -0.14
C LEU A 29 -2.76 17.27 -0.82
N ARG A 30 -3.93 17.72 -0.38
CA ARG A 30 -5.21 17.37 -1.02
C ARG A 30 -5.28 17.92 -2.45
N ARG A 31 -4.86 19.17 -2.67
CA ARG A 31 -4.78 19.76 -4.02
C ARG A 31 -3.78 19.03 -4.90
N ASP A 32 -2.62 18.68 -4.35
CA ASP A 32 -1.61 17.93 -5.08
C ASP A 32 -2.08 16.50 -5.41
N LEU A 33 -2.78 15.81 -4.51
CA LEU A 33 -3.38 14.49 -4.80
C LEU A 33 -4.41 14.51 -5.93
N ALA A 34 -5.11 15.64 -6.11
CA ALA A 34 -6.04 15.84 -7.21
C ALA A 34 -5.32 16.12 -8.55
N ARG A 35 -4.20 16.88 -8.51
CA ARG A 35 -3.47 17.32 -9.70
C ARG A 35 -2.39 16.34 -10.17
N ASP A 36 -1.58 15.86 -9.24
CA ASP A 36 -0.40 15.01 -9.45
C ASP A 36 -0.23 14.12 -8.20
N SER A 37 -1.02 13.04 -8.17
CA SER A 37 -0.98 12.09 -7.05
C SER A 37 0.37 11.43 -6.90
N ARG A 38 1.13 11.25 -7.99
CA ARG A 38 2.46 10.65 -7.94
C ARG A 38 3.41 11.50 -7.12
N ARG A 39 3.48 12.80 -7.42
CA ARG A 39 4.32 13.73 -6.65
C ARG A 39 3.88 13.82 -5.20
N ALA A 40 2.58 13.87 -4.92
CA ALA A 40 2.06 13.94 -3.56
C ALA A 40 2.46 12.69 -2.73
N VAL A 41 2.22 11.49 -3.26
CA VAL A 41 2.56 10.23 -2.58
C VAL A 41 4.07 10.11 -2.34
N SER A 42 4.88 10.46 -3.36
CA SER A 42 6.34 10.44 -3.24
C SER A 42 6.82 11.43 -2.15
N THR A 43 6.25 12.62 -2.09
CA THR A 43 6.59 13.66 -1.09
C THR A 43 6.24 13.23 0.33
N ILE A 44 5.07 12.63 0.54
CA ILE A 44 4.65 12.12 1.85
C ILE A 44 5.59 11.00 2.30
N MET A 45 5.83 10.00 1.45
CA MET A 45 6.71 8.88 1.82
C MET A 45 8.14 9.32 2.07
N HIS A 46 8.69 10.20 1.23
CA HIS A 46 10.03 10.72 1.44
C HIS A 46 10.17 11.45 2.78
N SER A 47 9.18 12.28 3.13
CA SER A 47 9.14 13.00 4.41
C SER A 47 9.02 12.05 5.60
N CYS A 48 8.16 11.03 5.53
CA CYS A 48 8.06 10.02 6.58
C CYS A 48 9.36 9.23 6.77
N MET A 49 10.02 8.84 5.68
CA MET A 49 11.29 8.12 5.76
C MET A 49 12.41 9.00 6.34
N LYS A 50 12.43 10.29 5.99
CA LYS A 50 13.38 11.25 6.57
C LYS A 50 13.20 11.37 8.08
N GLU A 51 11.96 11.47 8.56
CA GLU A 51 11.66 11.54 10.00
C GLU A 51 12.02 10.22 10.70
N LEU A 52 11.69 9.05 10.12
CA LEU A 52 12.09 7.74 10.67
C LEU A 52 13.59 7.61 10.84
N ASN A 53 14.36 7.96 9.81
CA ASN A 53 15.83 7.89 9.85
C ASN A 53 16.42 8.82 10.91
N SER A 54 15.75 9.93 11.25
CA SER A 54 16.20 10.88 12.28
C SER A 54 15.96 10.40 13.71
N MET A 55 15.07 9.42 13.90
CA MET A 55 14.69 8.89 15.23
C MET A 55 15.61 7.76 15.70
N ASN A 56 16.76 7.52 15.06
CA ASN A 56 17.66 6.38 15.29
C ASN A 56 16.97 5.00 15.24
N GLY A 57 15.80 4.93 14.61
CA GLY A 57 15.17 3.66 14.31
C GLY A 57 15.98 2.97 13.23
N ASP A 58 16.44 1.76 13.50
CA ASP A 58 16.73 0.83 12.41
C ASP A 58 15.50 0.81 11.49
N LYS A 59 15.67 0.54 10.19
CA LYS A 59 14.56 0.47 9.21
C LYS A 59 13.69 -0.76 9.51
N ASP A 60 13.01 -0.72 10.66
CA ASP A 60 12.13 -1.77 11.14
C ASP A 60 11.05 -1.93 10.08
N LYS A 61 11.14 -3.05 9.37
CA LYS A 61 10.24 -3.38 8.28
C LYS A 61 8.79 -3.39 8.78
N ASP A 62 8.55 -3.66 10.07
CA ASP A 62 7.21 -3.60 10.66
C ASP A 62 6.71 -2.16 10.82
N VAL A 63 7.58 -1.23 11.20
CA VAL A 63 7.21 0.20 11.22
C VAL A 63 6.88 0.68 9.81
N ILE A 64 7.68 0.31 8.81
CA ILE A 64 7.44 0.72 7.41
C ILE A 64 6.18 0.05 6.87
N LEU A 65 5.91 -1.21 7.20
CA LEU A 65 4.67 -1.92 6.83
C LEU A 65 3.43 -1.21 7.39
N ARG A 66 3.48 -0.84 8.68
CA ARG A 66 2.41 -0.07 9.34
C ARG A 66 2.26 1.32 8.71
N LEU A 67 3.35 1.97 8.34
CA LEU A 67 3.36 3.27 7.68
C LEU A 67 2.69 3.20 6.30
N VAL A 68 3.08 2.24 5.46
CA VAL A 68 2.48 2.03 4.13
C VAL A 68 1.00 1.70 4.24
N THR A 69 0.60 0.87 5.22
CA THR A 69 -0.80 0.57 5.49
C THR A 69 -1.60 1.82 5.88
N ALA A 70 -1.04 2.66 6.76
CA ALA A 70 -1.65 3.93 7.17
C ALA A 70 -1.71 4.93 6.00
N LEU A 71 -0.67 4.99 5.17
CA LEU A 71 -0.65 5.82 3.97
C LEU A 71 -1.75 5.40 3.00
N MET A 72 -1.87 4.11 2.67
CA MET A 72 -2.92 3.63 1.78
C MET A 72 -4.31 4.01 2.29
N HIS A 73 -4.53 3.91 3.60
CA HIS A 73 -5.78 4.39 4.18
C HIS A 73 -6.02 5.88 3.94
N TYR A 74 -5.02 6.72 4.24
CA TYR A 74 -5.10 8.16 4.04
C TYR A 74 -5.39 8.49 2.58
N LEU A 75 -4.63 7.92 1.64
CA LEU A 75 -4.76 8.21 0.21
C LEU A 75 -6.14 7.83 -0.33
N LEU A 76 -6.64 6.63 0.01
CA LEU A 76 -7.97 6.20 -0.42
C LEU A 76 -9.08 7.09 0.15
N THR A 77 -8.90 7.58 1.38
CA THR A 77 -9.85 8.49 2.04
C THR A 77 -9.87 9.86 1.37
N GLU A 78 -8.70 10.48 1.16
CA GLU A 78 -8.62 11.80 0.50
C GLU A 78 -9.08 11.73 -0.95
N CYS A 79 -8.81 10.62 -1.65
CA CYS A 79 -9.28 10.41 -3.02
C CYS A 79 -10.74 9.95 -3.11
N MET A 80 -11.44 9.80 -1.99
CA MET A 80 -12.81 9.27 -1.91
C MET A 80 -13.01 7.95 -2.69
N ILE A 81 -11.99 7.09 -2.65
CA ILE A 81 -12.02 5.75 -3.24
C ILE A 81 -12.65 4.81 -2.23
N GLN A 82 -13.82 4.27 -2.58
CA GLN A 82 -14.48 3.26 -1.74
C GLN A 82 -13.57 2.05 -1.57
N SER A 83 -13.38 1.64 -0.32
CA SER A 83 -12.58 0.46 0.01
C SER A 83 -13.04 -0.15 1.32
N GLU A 84 -12.94 -1.47 1.40
CA GLU A 84 -13.04 -2.23 2.65
C GLU A 84 -11.65 -2.77 3.01
N ARG A 85 -11.35 -2.93 4.31
CA ARG A 85 -9.98 -3.17 4.79
C ARG A 85 -9.94 -4.24 5.87
N LYS A 86 -8.84 -5.00 5.92
CA LYS A 86 -8.60 -6.09 6.89
C LYS A 86 -9.78 -7.07 6.97
N ILE A 87 -10.09 -7.68 5.84
CA ILE A 87 -11.24 -8.56 5.68
C ILE A 87 -10.76 -10.00 5.73
N GLN A 88 -11.32 -10.78 6.66
CA GLN A 88 -11.13 -12.23 6.66
C GLN A 88 -12.11 -12.87 5.67
N VAL A 89 -11.58 -13.61 4.69
CA VAL A 89 -12.36 -14.47 3.81
C VAL A 89 -11.81 -15.88 3.93
N ASP A 90 -12.59 -16.77 4.53
CA ASP A 90 -12.16 -18.12 4.93
C ASP A 90 -10.86 -18.05 5.75
N ASP A 91 -9.76 -18.59 5.24
CA ASP A 91 -8.42 -18.60 5.82
C ASP A 91 -7.49 -17.50 5.28
N ALA A 92 -7.96 -16.67 4.34
CA ALA A 92 -7.19 -15.59 3.74
C ALA A 92 -7.56 -14.21 4.32
N MET A 93 -6.55 -13.49 4.83
CA MET A 93 -6.67 -12.09 5.21
C MET A 93 -6.45 -11.20 3.98
N LEU A 94 -7.44 -10.37 3.63
CA LEU A 94 -7.35 -9.36 2.57
C LEU A 94 -7.04 -8.00 3.20
N ASP A 95 -5.99 -7.32 2.74
CA ASP A 95 -5.61 -6.03 3.34
C ASP A 95 -6.54 -4.91 2.87
N LEU A 96 -6.79 -4.83 1.57
CA LEU A 96 -7.70 -3.85 0.96
C LEU A 96 -8.52 -4.48 -0.17
N VAL A 97 -9.80 -4.12 -0.26
CA VAL A 97 -10.72 -4.52 -1.33
C VAL A 97 -11.40 -3.28 -1.90
N ILE A 98 -11.28 -3.07 -3.20
CA ILE A 98 -11.80 -1.90 -3.93
C ILE A 98 -12.73 -2.38 -5.06
N PRO A 99 -13.99 -1.91 -5.15
CA PRO A 99 -14.59 -0.93 -4.25
C PRO A 99 -15.15 -1.55 -2.95
N SER A 100 -15.57 -2.82 -2.96
CA SER A 100 -16.25 -3.47 -1.82
C SER A 100 -16.28 -4.99 -1.93
N MET A 101 -16.51 -5.67 -0.81
CA MET A 101 -16.76 -7.11 -0.73
C MET A 101 -18.05 -7.51 -1.42
N ARG A 102 -19.05 -6.64 -1.44
CA ARG A 102 -20.30 -6.87 -2.18
C ARG A 102 -20.03 -7.02 -3.67
N VAL A 103 -19.18 -6.15 -4.23
CA VAL A 103 -18.78 -6.25 -5.64
C VAL A 103 -17.88 -7.46 -5.84
N LEU A 104 -16.93 -7.75 -4.93
CA LEU A 104 -16.10 -8.95 -5.01
C LEU A 104 -16.92 -10.24 -5.15
N ARG A 105 -17.98 -10.39 -4.35
CA ARG A 105 -18.83 -11.60 -4.37
C ARG A 105 -19.70 -11.72 -5.62
N SER A 106 -20.02 -10.61 -6.30
CA SER A 106 -20.98 -10.59 -7.41
C SER A 106 -20.33 -10.39 -8.78
N LYS A 107 -19.24 -9.62 -8.86
CA LYS A 107 -18.46 -9.29 -10.06
C LYS A 107 -16.97 -9.17 -9.70
N PRO A 108 -16.28 -10.29 -9.42
CA PRO A 108 -14.88 -10.28 -9.01
C PRO A 108 -13.94 -9.54 -9.97
N GLU A 109 -14.22 -9.60 -11.27
CA GLU A 109 -13.45 -8.93 -12.33
C GLU A 109 -13.49 -7.40 -12.26
N ASN A 110 -14.49 -6.85 -11.57
CA ASN A 110 -14.65 -5.42 -11.30
C ASN A 110 -14.12 -5.03 -9.92
N THR A 111 -13.38 -5.93 -9.27
CA THR A 111 -12.76 -5.70 -7.97
C THR A 111 -11.25 -5.76 -8.07
N LEU A 112 -10.60 -4.91 -7.30
CA LEU A 112 -9.17 -4.93 -7.03
C LEU A 112 -8.94 -5.30 -5.56
N ILE A 113 -8.12 -6.32 -5.34
CA ILE A 113 -7.58 -6.67 -4.03
C ILE A 113 -6.14 -6.18 -3.99
N ILE A 114 -5.78 -5.49 -2.91
CA ILE A 114 -4.38 -5.08 -2.67
C ILE A 114 -3.89 -5.81 -1.43
N PHE A 115 -2.77 -6.50 -1.58
CA PHE A 115 -2.00 -7.11 -0.50
C PHE A 115 -0.83 -6.21 -0.10
N ILE A 116 -0.50 -6.16 1.18
CA ILE A 116 0.65 -5.44 1.71
C ILE A 116 1.46 -6.45 2.52
N ALA A 117 2.72 -6.64 2.16
CA ALA A 117 3.58 -7.65 2.79
C ALA A 117 5.03 -7.16 2.90
N ARG A 118 5.77 -7.71 3.86
CA ARG A 118 7.22 -7.55 3.90
C ARG A 118 7.87 -8.45 2.85
N GLY A 119 9.03 -8.05 2.34
CA GLY A 119 9.80 -8.86 1.38
C GLY A 119 10.28 -10.20 1.93
N ASP A 120 10.31 -10.40 3.25
CA ASP A 120 10.61 -11.68 3.90
C ASP A 120 9.37 -12.57 4.14
N GLU A 121 8.17 -12.12 3.74
CA GLU A 121 6.91 -12.85 3.90
C GLU A 121 6.36 -13.42 2.57
N MET A 122 7.20 -13.59 1.55
CA MET A 122 6.75 -14.01 0.21
C MET A 122 5.99 -15.33 0.20
N HIS A 123 6.37 -16.30 1.04
CA HIS A 123 5.62 -17.55 1.17
C HIS A 123 4.19 -17.33 1.67
N SER A 124 4.02 -16.48 2.68
CA SER A 124 2.69 -16.14 3.22
C SER A 124 1.86 -15.37 2.19
N LEU A 125 2.49 -14.44 1.47
CA LEU A 125 1.85 -13.70 0.38
C LEU A 125 1.37 -14.63 -0.75
N ASN A 126 2.21 -15.56 -1.21
CA ASN A 126 1.85 -16.49 -2.28
C ASN A 126 0.69 -17.39 -1.88
N TYR A 127 0.72 -17.90 -0.65
CA TYR A 127 -0.42 -18.66 -0.11
C TYR A 127 -1.71 -17.82 -0.14
N ARG A 128 -1.68 -16.57 0.33
CA ARG A 128 -2.87 -15.68 0.31
C ARG A 128 -3.36 -15.42 -1.12
N LEU A 129 -2.46 -15.23 -2.08
CA LEU A 129 -2.80 -15.05 -3.50
C LEU A 129 -3.46 -16.30 -4.09
N GLU A 130 -2.89 -17.48 -3.85
CA GLU A 130 -3.45 -18.76 -4.31
C GLU A 130 -4.87 -18.98 -3.78
N ARG A 131 -5.10 -18.70 -2.49
CA ARG A 131 -6.44 -18.79 -1.88
C ARG A 131 -7.41 -17.82 -2.54
N VAL A 132 -7.00 -16.58 -2.78
CA VAL A 132 -7.84 -15.59 -3.45
C VAL A 132 -8.17 -15.97 -4.88
N TYR A 133 -7.20 -16.46 -5.66
CA TYR A 133 -7.47 -16.91 -7.03
C TYR A 133 -8.33 -18.18 -7.07
N ALA A 134 -8.22 -19.07 -6.07
CA ALA A 134 -9.10 -20.23 -5.95
C ALA A 134 -10.55 -19.81 -5.66
N LEU A 135 -10.77 -18.80 -4.82
CA LEU A 135 -12.10 -18.28 -4.49
C LEU A 135 -12.67 -17.37 -5.58
N TYR A 136 -11.82 -16.60 -6.25
CA TYR A 136 -12.19 -15.56 -7.21
C TYR A 136 -11.27 -15.58 -8.45
N PRO A 137 -11.45 -16.53 -9.39
CA PRO A 137 -10.49 -16.77 -10.49
C PRO A 137 -10.19 -15.58 -11.40
N ASN A 138 -11.08 -14.60 -11.50
CA ASN A 138 -10.95 -13.44 -12.38
C ASN A 138 -10.69 -12.12 -11.63
N VAL A 139 -10.38 -12.18 -10.34
CA VAL A 139 -10.12 -10.96 -9.55
C VAL A 139 -8.78 -10.33 -9.91
N ASN A 140 -8.70 -9.01 -9.83
CA ASN A 140 -7.45 -8.29 -10.01
C ASN A 140 -6.75 -8.23 -8.64
N ALA A 141 -5.51 -8.69 -8.57
CA ALA A 141 -4.71 -8.65 -7.35
C ALA A 141 -3.42 -7.87 -7.58
N TRP A 142 -3.16 -6.88 -6.72
CA TRP A 142 -1.91 -6.12 -6.68
C TRP A 142 -1.25 -6.33 -5.31
N THR A 143 0.06 -6.15 -5.25
CA THR A 143 0.83 -6.28 -4.02
C THR A 143 1.71 -5.06 -3.82
N ILE A 144 1.76 -4.53 -2.59
CA ILE A 144 2.76 -3.57 -2.13
C ILE A 144 3.77 -4.34 -1.27
N ILE A 145 5.03 -4.39 -1.71
CA ILE A 145 6.10 -5.06 -0.98
C ILE A 145 6.98 -4.03 -0.27
N VAL A 146 7.18 -4.25 1.03
CA VAL A 146 7.97 -3.39 1.91
C VAL A 146 9.32 -4.03 2.20
N GLY A 147 10.38 -3.21 2.05
CA GLY A 147 11.76 -3.63 2.29
C GLY A 147 12.38 -4.34 1.09
N ASP A 148 13.59 -4.86 1.31
CA ASP A 148 14.27 -5.66 0.30
C ASP A 148 13.58 -7.01 0.15
N VAL A 149 13.58 -7.49 -1.09
CA VAL A 149 13.05 -8.78 -1.49
C VAL A 149 14.23 -9.58 -2.00
N ASP A 150 14.37 -10.82 -1.56
CA ASP A 150 15.43 -11.70 -2.08
C ASP A 150 14.91 -12.56 -3.24
N ASP A 151 13.63 -12.92 -3.19
CA ASP A 151 12.93 -13.70 -4.21
C ASP A 151 11.62 -13.01 -4.62
N THR A 152 11.44 -12.74 -5.92
CA THR A 152 10.20 -12.16 -6.46
C THR A 152 9.29 -13.20 -7.10
N SER A 153 9.50 -14.49 -6.84
CA SER A 153 8.59 -15.54 -7.27
C SER A 153 7.23 -15.30 -6.61
N ILE A 154 6.31 -14.72 -7.39
CA ILE A 154 4.95 -14.42 -6.98
C ILE A 154 3.98 -15.22 -7.84
N THR A 155 2.99 -15.82 -7.20
CA THR A 155 1.97 -16.61 -7.89
C THR A 155 1.05 -15.69 -8.71
N GLY A 156 0.91 -16.03 -10.00
CA GLY A 156 -0.01 -15.34 -10.92
C GLY A 156 0.55 -14.06 -11.55
N ASN A 157 -0.26 -13.41 -12.37
CA ASN A 157 0.09 -12.13 -13.00
C ASN A 157 -0.31 -10.97 -12.07
N VAL A 158 0.52 -10.73 -11.06
CA VAL A 158 0.28 -9.73 -10.00
C VAL A 158 1.10 -8.47 -10.28
N ARG A 159 0.48 -7.29 -10.16
CA ARG A 159 1.23 -6.02 -10.19
C ARG A 159 1.93 -5.80 -8.84
N ILE A 160 3.20 -5.45 -8.88
CA ILE A 160 4.03 -5.26 -7.69
C ILE A 160 4.39 -3.79 -7.56
N TYR A 161 4.06 -3.21 -6.42
CA TYR A 161 4.42 -1.85 -6.01
C TYR A 161 5.49 -1.91 -4.92
N MET A 162 6.49 -1.05 -5.01
CA MET A 162 7.51 -0.87 -3.96
C MET A 162 7.78 0.61 -3.76
N MET A 163 8.31 1.01 -2.61
CA MET A 163 8.70 2.41 -2.42
C MET A 163 9.69 2.84 -3.51
N ASP A 164 9.52 4.06 -4.00
CA ASP A 164 10.25 4.60 -5.16
C ASP A 164 11.77 4.43 -5.04
N GLU A 165 12.34 4.54 -3.84
CA GLU A 165 13.77 4.36 -3.57
C GLU A 165 14.29 2.93 -3.82
N TYR A 166 13.43 1.92 -3.72
CA TYR A 166 13.79 0.51 -3.95
C TYR A 166 13.66 0.12 -5.42
N VAL A 167 12.78 0.77 -6.19
CA VAL A 167 12.57 0.47 -7.62
C VAL A 167 13.83 0.75 -8.44
N HIS A 168 14.48 1.89 -8.19
CA HIS A 168 15.69 2.30 -8.91
C HIS A 168 16.88 1.36 -8.69
N LYS A 169 16.94 0.68 -7.53
CA LYS A 169 18.02 -0.27 -7.20
C LYS A 169 17.91 -1.59 -7.93
N ARG A 170 16.73 -1.95 -8.45
CA ARG A 170 16.42 -3.27 -9.01
C ARG A 170 16.26 -3.35 -10.53
N SER A 171 16.42 -2.23 -11.26
CA SER A 171 16.31 -2.17 -12.73
C SER A 171 17.38 -2.96 -13.53
N LYS A 172 18.05 -3.95 -12.92
CA LYS A 172 19.01 -4.86 -13.56
C LYS A 172 18.61 -6.34 -13.60
N SER A 173 17.46 -6.74 -13.04
CA SER A 173 17.01 -8.15 -13.06
C SER A 173 15.59 -8.31 -13.62
N ARG A 174 15.37 -9.42 -14.32
CA ARG A 174 14.31 -9.64 -15.33
C ARG A 174 12.91 -9.95 -14.75
N SER A 175 11.92 -9.55 -15.54
CA SER A 175 10.58 -10.15 -15.77
C SER A 175 9.36 -9.70 -14.95
N SER A 176 9.51 -8.93 -13.87
CA SER A 176 8.38 -8.24 -13.24
C SER A 176 8.62 -6.73 -13.26
N THR A 177 7.74 -5.97 -13.91
CA THR A 177 7.79 -4.50 -13.87
C THR A 177 7.40 -4.08 -12.45
N ILE A 178 8.40 -3.88 -11.59
CA ILE A 178 8.19 -3.28 -10.27
C ILE A 178 7.79 -1.82 -10.49
N ILE A 179 6.63 -1.45 -9.96
CA ILE A 179 6.02 -0.13 -10.12
C ILE A 179 6.34 0.70 -8.87
N PRO A 180 6.69 1.99 -9.00
CA PRO A 180 6.81 2.88 -7.84
C PRO A 180 5.48 3.01 -7.09
N LEU A 181 5.51 2.94 -5.77
CA LEU A 181 4.33 3.13 -4.91
C LEU A 181 3.65 4.46 -5.18
N SER A 182 4.41 5.50 -5.57
CA SER A 182 3.83 6.77 -5.99
C SER A 182 2.83 6.68 -7.14
N SER A 183 2.92 5.66 -8.01
CA SER A 183 1.99 5.50 -9.14
C SER A 183 0.63 4.89 -8.73
N ILE A 184 0.51 4.36 -7.50
CA ILE A 184 -0.61 3.49 -7.13
C ILE A 184 -1.99 4.15 -7.25
N ILE A 185 -2.12 5.44 -6.94
CA ILE A 185 -3.42 6.13 -7.01
C ILE A 185 -3.87 6.37 -8.44
N GLU A 186 -2.94 6.68 -9.35
CA GLU A 186 -3.22 6.81 -10.78
C GLU A 186 -3.69 5.48 -11.35
N ASP A 187 -2.98 4.40 -10.99
CA ASP A 187 -3.33 3.06 -11.44
C ASP A 187 -4.70 2.62 -10.89
N ILE A 188 -5.00 2.87 -9.60
CA ILE A 188 -6.32 2.57 -9.03
C ILE A 188 -7.42 3.34 -9.79
N ARG A 189 -7.20 4.62 -10.09
CA ARG A 189 -8.16 5.44 -10.84
C ARG A 189 -8.36 4.89 -12.26
N GLU A 190 -7.28 4.52 -12.95
CA GLU A 190 -7.36 3.89 -14.28
C GLU A 190 -8.12 2.56 -14.24
N PHE A 191 -7.82 1.71 -13.27
CA PHE A 191 -8.53 0.46 -13.04
C PHE A 191 -10.03 0.72 -12.87
N MET A 192 -10.42 1.59 -11.95
CA MET A 192 -11.82 1.92 -11.69
C MET A 192 -12.52 2.47 -12.93
N ASN A 193 -11.89 3.41 -13.63
CA ASN A 193 -12.42 4.00 -14.86
C ASN A 193 -12.64 2.95 -15.96
N SER A 194 -11.69 2.03 -16.15
CA SER A 194 -11.79 0.94 -17.14
C SER A 194 -12.96 -0.02 -16.87
N ARG A 195 -13.44 -0.07 -15.62
CA ARG A 195 -14.59 -0.90 -15.19
C ARG A 195 -15.89 -0.09 -15.09
N GLY A 196 -15.88 1.19 -15.50
CA GLY A 196 -17.03 2.09 -15.35
C GLY A 196 -17.37 2.42 -13.89
N ILE A 197 -16.46 2.15 -12.95
CA ILE A 197 -16.60 2.48 -11.53
C ILE A 197 -16.08 3.90 -11.37
N ARG A 198 -16.97 4.88 -11.15
CA ARG A 198 -16.54 6.27 -10.97
C ARG A 198 -16.11 6.48 -9.51
N PRO A 199 -14.86 6.87 -9.22
CA PRO A 199 -14.54 7.43 -7.92
C PRO A 199 -15.31 8.74 -7.72
N PHE A 200 -15.63 9.09 -6.47
CA PHE A 200 -16.17 10.42 -6.19
C PHE A 200 -15.03 11.42 -6.43
N ASN A 201 -15.19 12.31 -7.40
CA ASN A 201 -14.18 13.32 -7.68
C ASN A 201 -14.04 14.26 -6.48
N ILE A 202 -12.80 14.56 -6.08
CA ILE A 202 -12.52 15.69 -5.20
C ILE A 202 -12.92 16.95 -5.99
N VAL A 203 -13.97 17.63 -5.55
CA VAL A 203 -14.20 19.02 -5.97
C VAL A 203 -13.14 19.83 -5.25
N ALA A 204 -12.14 20.28 -5.99
CA ALA A 204 -11.15 21.26 -5.53
C ALA A 204 -11.74 22.67 -5.60
#